data_AF-A0A954WZH6-F1
#
_entry.id   AF-A0A954WZH6-F1
#
_cell.length_a   1.000
_cell.length_b   1.000
_cell.length_c   1.000
_cell.angle_alpha   90.00
_cell.angle_beta   90.00
_cell.angle_gamma   90.00
#
_symmetry.space_group_name_H-M   'P 1'
#
loop_
_entity.id
_entity.type
_entity.pdbx_description
1 polymer ?
#
loop_
_entity_poly.entity_id
_entity_poly.type
_entity_poly.pdbx_seq_one_letter_code
_entity_poly.pdbx_strand_id
1 'polypeptide(L)'
;NDPSRGVNQVVLDQWESWFQILDDHGVLIYFFIYDDSSDPWKTADVEKAESAFVQTIVRSFKHHRNLIWVVAEESEEALSPVRAEQLARLIKAEDNHGHLIGNHHHSGTVLKGHSQDSAFDHFAMQLNVGKDDVYQKTREALASASGKYQLIYAENTETPQSDDDWRRHAWTVAMAGAMPMLLGMDVMSTSDDALHQCRILSEFFEDTHYSRMQPSPRVAETSPYVLRQASQSFIAWSESAGDGFEIDNLDHGTYELLWLDCQTGRRIEQESTADATQRRFAKPASIGSECALYGRQVVASPTTNVVFPGAEWQTRTPAELGLDEEKLRRFQQLAGGRGCIIKDGYLVSSWGDITRPGDLASASKPVYAHLLFRALELGKLESADDSVVPYRKCLSDLNPSLGFKDRGLTFRHLAFQSACLGYQEQPGNAFDYNDHTMGLFWDVLVNDLLATPWDQAHDLFNREFENMLQFQDGISFPTEGRTRGRPSMSPRDLARFGWLYLNLGSWKGRQMISQRHAKHASSDPMPLTIPRTNGQEAERCATRSIGGGGNQADHNGGYSWLWWVNAQSRDGRRWWADAPADMFCALGHCGQRGIAIMPTERIVVSWNDAKQLHCNRELGNEAFASLASAGQR
;
A
#
# COMPACT_ATOMS: atom_id res chain seq x y z
N ASN A 1 31.89 -23.59 1.39
CA ASN A 1 30.72 -24.09 0.64
C ASN A 1 31.20 -24.53 -0.73
N ASP A 2 31.46 -25.82 -0.91
CA ASP A 2 31.90 -26.42 -2.19
C ASP A 2 30.64 -26.98 -2.86
N PRO A 3 30.13 -26.37 -3.94
CA PRO A 3 28.85 -26.76 -4.53
C PRO A 3 28.89 -28.16 -5.16
N SER A 4 30.09 -28.71 -5.43
CA SER A 4 30.24 -30.11 -5.85
C SER A 4 29.90 -31.12 -4.75
N ARG A 5 29.84 -30.67 -3.48
CA ARG A 5 29.46 -31.47 -2.30
C ARG A 5 27.98 -31.32 -1.92
N GLY A 6 27.18 -30.68 -2.77
CA GLY A 6 25.78 -30.36 -2.51
C GLY A 6 25.60 -29.07 -1.70
N VAL A 7 24.35 -28.64 -1.57
CA VAL A 7 24.01 -27.40 -0.87
C VAL A 7 24.13 -27.59 0.64
N ASN A 8 24.71 -26.59 1.31
CA ASN A 8 24.87 -26.62 2.76
C ASN A 8 23.56 -26.22 3.46
N GLN A 9 22.87 -27.20 4.05
CA GLN A 9 21.57 -26.96 4.69
C GLN A 9 21.63 -25.92 5.81
N VAL A 10 22.72 -25.86 6.59
CA VAL A 10 22.86 -24.86 7.67
C VAL A 10 22.89 -23.44 7.12
N VAL A 11 23.43 -23.25 5.92
CA VAL A 11 23.43 -21.94 5.24
C VAL A 11 22.03 -21.61 4.72
N LEU A 12 21.32 -22.60 4.15
CA LEU A 12 19.93 -22.38 3.70
C LEU A 12 19.00 -22.02 4.86
N ASP A 13 19.11 -22.72 5.99
CA ASP A 13 18.30 -22.45 7.18
C ASP A 13 18.56 -21.03 7.72
N GLN A 14 19.81 -20.56 7.63
CA GLN A 14 20.15 -19.18 7.97
C GLN A 14 19.52 -18.17 7.00
N TRP A 15 19.67 -18.38 5.69
CA TRP A 15 19.08 -17.50 4.67
C TRP A 15 17.56 -17.47 4.75
N GLU A 16 16.92 -18.61 5.02
CA GLU A 16 15.48 -18.69 5.23
C GLU A 16 15.03 -17.76 6.36
N SER A 17 15.78 -17.70 7.47
CA SER A 17 15.45 -16.79 8.56
C SER A 17 15.50 -15.31 8.14
N TRP A 18 16.42 -14.94 7.26
CA TRP A 18 16.53 -13.58 6.74
C TRP A 18 15.44 -13.28 5.72
N PHE A 19 15.20 -14.20 4.78
CA PHE A 19 14.19 -14.04 3.75
C PHE A 19 12.78 -13.98 4.34
N GLN A 20 12.48 -14.78 5.36
CA GLN A 20 11.19 -14.71 6.05
C GLN A 20 10.98 -13.32 6.70
N ILE A 21 12.01 -12.75 7.32
CA ILE A 21 11.91 -11.39 7.90
C ILE A 21 11.68 -10.37 6.79
N LEU A 22 12.45 -10.41 5.70
CA LEU A 22 12.26 -9.50 4.57
C LEU A 22 10.84 -9.63 3.97
N ASP A 23 10.36 -10.85 3.75
CA ASP A 23 9.06 -11.13 3.14
C ASP A 23 7.87 -10.74 4.05
N ASP A 24 8.03 -10.91 5.37
CA ASP A 24 7.03 -10.48 6.36
C ASP A 24 6.94 -8.96 6.48
N HIS A 25 8.01 -8.25 6.12
CA HIS A 25 8.08 -6.79 6.11
C HIS A 25 7.84 -6.19 4.70
N GLY A 26 7.47 -7.00 3.71
CA GLY A 26 7.20 -6.54 2.34
C GLY A 26 8.44 -6.01 1.62
N VAL A 27 9.64 -6.39 2.08
CA VAL A 27 10.90 -6.02 1.46
C VAL A 27 11.19 -7.01 0.33
N LEU A 28 11.48 -6.47 -0.85
CA LEU A 28 11.83 -7.27 -2.02
C LEU A 28 13.18 -7.97 -1.82
N ILE A 29 13.15 -9.29 -1.83
CA ILE A 29 14.34 -10.14 -1.84
C ILE A 29 14.84 -10.17 -3.28
N TYR A 30 15.99 -9.54 -3.51
CA TYR A 30 16.64 -9.47 -4.81
C TYR A 30 17.84 -10.41 -4.83
N PHE A 31 17.62 -11.65 -5.29
CA PHE A 31 18.53 -12.76 -4.98
C PHE A 31 19.38 -13.18 -6.18
N PHE A 32 20.66 -12.86 -6.12
CA PHE A 32 21.68 -13.31 -7.06
C PHE A 32 22.10 -14.76 -6.75
N ILE A 33 21.98 -15.65 -7.75
CA ILE A 33 22.43 -17.04 -7.61
C ILE A 33 23.97 -17.14 -7.66
N TYR A 34 24.58 -16.33 -8.53
CA TYR A 34 26.03 -16.21 -8.67
C TYR A 34 26.47 -14.75 -8.57
N ASP A 35 27.70 -14.57 -8.10
CA ASP A 35 28.34 -13.30 -7.75
C ASP A 35 29.51 -13.07 -8.72
N ASP A 36 29.55 -11.93 -9.41
CA ASP A 36 30.60 -11.50 -10.35
C ASP A 36 31.24 -12.66 -11.17
N SER A 37 32.56 -12.78 -11.10
CA SER A 37 33.40 -13.82 -11.71
C SER A 37 33.22 -15.25 -11.17
N SER A 38 32.22 -15.50 -10.31
CA SER A 38 31.99 -16.82 -9.71
C SER A 38 31.40 -17.82 -10.72
N ASP A 39 32.26 -18.68 -11.26
CA ASP A 39 31.85 -19.91 -11.95
C ASP A 39 32.49 -21.14 -11.30
N PRO A 40 31.86 -21.73 -10.27
CA PRO A 40 32.40 -22.91 -9.60
C PRO A 40 32.33 -24.17 -10.47
N TRP A 41 31.56 -24.17 -11.56
CA TRP A 41 31.33 -25.34 -12.41
C TRP A 41 32.32 -25.40 -13.58
N LYS A 42 32.73 -24.24 -14.12
CA LYS A 42 33.73 -24.12 -15.21
C LYS A 42 33.34 -24.92 -16.46
N THR A 43 32.04 -24.95 -16.78
CA THR A 43 31.47 -25.66 -17.92
C THR A 43 30.93 -24.68 -18.95
N ALA A 44 30.86 -25.13 -20.21
CA ALA A 44 30.29 -24.31 -21.29
C ALA A 44 28.75 -24.23 -21.22
N ASP A 45 28.11 -25.32 -20.79
CA ASP A 45 26.66 -25.47 -20.65
C ASP A 45 26.29 -25.81 -19.19
N VAL A 46 25.01 -25.67 -18.86
CA VAL A 46 24.47 -26.09 -17.56
C VAL A 46 24.42 -27.62 -17.47
N GLU A 47 25.34 -28.20 -16.70
CA GLU A 47 25.42 -29.65 -16.50
C GLU A 47 24.50 -30.13 -15.35
N LYS A 48 24.42 -31.45 -15.18
CA LYS A 48 23.53 -32.08 -14.19
C LYS A 48 23.79 -31.63 -12.74
N ALA A 49 25.06 -31.43 -12.37
CA ALA A 49 25.43 -31.02 -11.01
C ALA A 49 24.99 -29.58 -10.71
N GLU A 50 25.27 -28.65 -11.64
CA GLU A 50 24.78 -27.27 -11.56
C GLU A 50 23.25 -27.22 -11.58
N SER A 51 22.61 -28.01 -12.44
CA SER A 51 21.15 -28.09 -12.49
C SER A 51 20.56 -28.48 -11.13
N ALA A 52 21.13 -29.50 -10.49
CA ALA A 52 20.66 -29.95 -9.17
C ALA A 52 20.91 -28.90 -8.08
N PHE A 53 22.02 -28.16 -8.16
CA PHE A 53 22.32 -27.06 -7.25
C PHE A 53 21.26 -25.95 -7.35
N VAL A 54 21.03 -25.42 -8.55
CA VAL A 54 20.08 -24.32 -8.78
C VAL A 54 18.65 -24.75 -8.41
N GLN A 55 18.23 -25.95 -8.81
CA GLN A 55 16.91 -26.48 -8.42
C GLN A 55 16.74 -26.58 -6.90
N THR A 56 17.79 -26.94 -6.17
CA THR A 56 17.74 -27.02 -4.71
C THR A 56 17.56 -25.62 -4.12
N ILE A 57 18.28 -24.61 -4.61
CA ILE A 57 18.11 -23.21 -4.19
C ILE A 57 16.69 -22.72 -4.47
N VAL A 58 16.19 -22.91 -5.70
CA VAL A 58 14.84 -22.46 -6.08
C VAL A 58 13.76 -23.14 -5.23
N ARG A 59 13.85 -24.45 -5.03
CA ARG A 59 12.91 -25.18 -4.16
C ARG A 59 12.92 -24.69 -2.72
N SER A 60 14.07 -24.21 -2.25
CA SER A 60 14.23 -23.78 -0.86
C SER A 60 13.58 -22.43 -0.57
N PHE A 61 13.46 -21.54 -1.57
CA PHE A 61 13.02 -20.16 -1.33
C PHE A 61 11.84 -19.67 -2.17
N LYS A 62 11.37 -20.46 -3.15
CA LYS A 62 10.24 -20.04 -4.02
C LYS A 62 8.91 -19.81 -3.29
N HIS A 63 8.79 -20.11 -2.00
CA HIS A 63 7.57 -19.85 -1.23
C HIS A 63 7.46 -18.41 -0.71
N HIS A 64 8.57 -17.65 -0.70
CA HIS A 64 8.56 -16.22 -0.34
C HIS A 64 7.82 -15.41 -1.39
N ARG A 65 7.01 -14.43 -0.98
CA ARG A 65 6.11 -13.68 -1.88
C ARG A 65 6.83 -12.56 -2.63
N ASN A 66 7.77 -11.90 -1.98
CA ASN A 66 8.48 -10.73 -2.49
C ASN A 66 9.88 -11.13 -2.96
N LEU A 67 9.96 -11.89 -4.05
CA LEU A 67 11.22 -12.44 -4.55
C LEU A 67 11.44 -12.16 -6.05
N ILE A 68 12.65 -11.73 -6.40
CA ILE A 68 13.17 -11.74 -7.77
C ILE A 68 14.44 -12.59 -7.81
N TRP A 69 14.49 -13.50 -8.77
CA TRP A 69 15.68 -14.29 -9.06
C TRP A 69 16.57 -13.53 -10.02
N VAL A 70 17.86 -13.38 -9.70
CA VAL A 70 18.86 -12.87 -10.62
C VAL A 70 19.89 -13.96 -10.87
N VAL A 71 20.10 -14.33 -12.13
CA VAL A 71 20.96 -15.46 -12.49
C VAL A 71 22.39 -15.23 -12.04
N ALA A 72 22.97 -14.06 -12.33
CA ALA A 72 24.28 -13.70 -11.86
C ALA A 72 24.43 -12.18 -11.77
N GLU A 73 25.25 -11.73 -10.82
CA GLU A 73 25.85 -10.40 -10.82
C GLU A 73 26.92 -10.35 -11.93
N GLU A 74 27.08 -9.18 -12.54
CA GLU A 74 27.96 -8.94 -13.70
C GLU A 74 28.16 -10.14 -14.65
N SER A 75 27.07 -10.78 -15.10
CA SER A 75 27.08 -12.18 -15.58
C SER A 75 28.11 -12.52 -16.65
N GLU A 76 28.53 -11.54 -17.44
CA GLU A 76 29.45 -11.73 -18.57
C GLU A 76 30.90 -11.97 -18.14
N GLU A 77 31.23 -11.73 -16.87
CA GLU A 77 32.54 -12.08 -16.31
C GLU A 77 32.76 -13.59 -16.27
N ALA A 78 31.68 -14.37 -16.08
CA ALA A 78 31.75 -15.80 -15.82
C ALA A 78 30.86 -16.65 -16.74
N LEU A 79 29.75 -16.11 -17.25
CA LEU A 79 28.71 -16.84 -17.97
C LEU A 79 28.53 -16.32 -19.40
N SER A 80 28.40 -17.25 -20.35
CA SER A 80 27.92 -16.91 -21.69
C SER A 80 26.42 -16.59 -21.67
N PRO A 81 25.91 -15.73 -22.58
CA PRO A 81 24.47 -15.45 -22.66
C PRO A 81 23.61 -16.71 -22.86
N VAL A 82 24.13 -17.72 -23.56
CA VAL A 82 23.43 -19.00 -23.77
C VAL A 82 23.31 -19.78 -22.46
N ARG A 83 24.38 -19.84 -21.65
CA ARG A 83 24.36 -20.52 -20.36
C ARG A 83 23.48 -19.79 -19.35
N ALA A 84 23.52 -18.45 -19.33
CA ALA A 84 22.63 -17.65 -18.48
C ALA A 84 21.14 -17.89 -18.81
N GLU A 85 20.80 -17.97 -20.10
CA GLU A 85 19.44 -18.28 -20.55
C GLU A 85 19.01 -19.73 -20.19
N GLN A 86 19.93 -20.71 -20.24
CA GLN A 86 19.66 -22.06 -19.76
C GLN A 86 19.34 -22.09 -18.26
N LEU A 87 20.09 -21.34 -17.44
CA LEU A 87 19.84 -21.20 -16.00
C LEU A 87 18.48 -20.53 -15.74
N ALA A 88 18.14 -19.45 -16.46
CA ALA A 88 16.85 -18.80 -16.34
C ALA A 88 15.68 -19.75 -16.66
N ARG A 89 15.79 -20.57 -17.71
CA ARG A 89 14.79 -21.60 -18.03
C ARG A 89 14.66 -22.65 -16.94
N LEU A 90 15.77 -23.04 -16.33
CA LEU A 90 15.77 -23.98 -15.21
C LEU A 90 15.05 -23.41 -13.99
N ILE A 91 15.32 -22.15 -13.63
CA ILE A 91 14.63 -21.44 -12.55
C ILE A 91 13.12 -21.37 -12.85
N LYS A 92 12.75 -20.94 -14.06
CA LYS A 92 11.35 -20.83 -14.50
C LYS A 92 10.59 -22.16 -14.47
N ALA A 93 11.26 -23.26 -14.75
CA ALA A 93 10.66 -24.59 -14.69
C ALA A 93 10.45 -25.11 -13.27
N GLU A 94 11.28 -24.66 -12.32
CA GLU A 94 11.23 -25.09 -10.92
C GLU A 94 10.35 -24.18 -10.04
N ASP A 95 10.28 -22.90 -10.37
CA ASP A 95 9.45 -21.92 -9.68
C ASP A 95 8.03 -21.84 -10.25
N ASN A 96 7.08 -22.37 -9.48
CA ASN A 96 5.66 -22.39 -9.81
C ASN A 96 4.85 -21.25 -9.18
N HIS A 97 5.51 -20.23 -8.63
CA HIS A 97 4.88 -19.04 -8.04
C HIS A 97 4.92 -17.81 -8.98
N GLY A 98 5.68 -17.90 -10.08
CA GLY A 98 5.71 -16.87 -11.12
C GLY A 98 6.56 -15.65 -10.76
N HIS A 99 7.61 -15.84 -9.94
CA HIS A 99 8.58 -14.78 -9.68
C HIS A 99 9.29 -14.31 -10.94
N LEU A 100 9.70 -13.04 -10.94
CA LEU A 100 10.50 -12.49 -12.03
C LEU A 100 11.90 -13.11 -12.00
N ILE A 101 12.44 -13.34 -13.19
CA ILE A 101 13.77 -13.88 -13.40
C ILE A 101 14.54 -12.88 -14.24
N GLY A 102 15.67 -12.44 -13.72
CA GLY A 102 16.51 -11.44 -14.35
C GLY A 102 17.97 -11.81 -14.42
N ASN A 103 18.73 -10.89 -15.00
CA ASN A 103 20.18 -10.98 -15.08
C ASN A 103 20.80 -9.59 -14.91
N HIS A 104 22.01 -9.56 -14.36
CA HIS A 104 22.80 -8.34 -14.23
C HIS A 104 23.97 -8.35 -15.21
N HIS A 105 24.29 -7.19 -15.76
CA HIS A 105 25.36 -7.03 -16.74
C HIS A 105 26.30 -5.92 -16.29
N HIS A 106 27.60 -6.15 -16.35
CA HIS A 106 28.66 -5.21 -15.93
C HIS A 106 28.60 -3.84 -16.64
N SER A 107 27.97 -3.78 -17.82
CA SER A 107 27.64 -2.51 -18.48
C SER A 107 26.70 -2.69 -19.68
N GLY A 108 25.84 -1.70 -19.89
CA GLY A 108 25.18 -1.44 -21.17
C GLY A 108 23.67 -1.30 -21.08
N THR A 109 23.04 -0.93 -22.18
CA THR A 109 21.60 -0.59 -22.24
C THR A 109 20.73 -1.70 -22.85
N VAL A 110 21.24 -2.93 -22.92
CA VAL A 110 20.53 -4.05 -23.54
C VAL A 110 20.71 -5.29 -22.68
N LEU A 111 19.62 -6.00 -22.40
CA LEU A 111 19.65 -7.35 -21.83
C LEU A 111 20.22 -8.32 -22.88
N LYS A 112 21.49 -8.68 -22.73
CA LYS A 112 22.26 -9.46 -23.72
C LYS A 112 21.75 -10.90 -23.74
N GLY A 113 21.56 -11.44 -24.94
CA GLY A 113 21.01 -12.79 -25.13
C GLY A 113 19.48 -12.89 -25.03
N HIS A 114 18.78 -11.78 -24.75
CA HIS A 114 17.31 -11.77 -24.74
C HIS A 114 16.75 -12.04 -26.13
N SER A 115 15.83 -13.00 -26.23
CA SER A 115 15.11 -13.38 -27.44
C SER A 115 13.61 -13.40 -27.17
N GLN A 116 12.79 -13.57 -28.21
CA GLN A 116 11.33 -13.59 -28.07
C GLN A 116 10.82 -14.68 -27.11
N ASP A 117 11.52 -15.81 -27.03
CA ASP A 117 11.17 -16.94 -26.16
C ASP A 117 12.04 -16.97 -24.89
N SER A 118 12.69 -15.86 -24.53
CA SER A 118 13.59 -15.80 -23.38
C SER A 118 12.86 -16.09 -22.07
N ALA A 119 13.55 -16.75 -21.14
CA ALA A 119 13.06 -16.93 -19.78
C ALA A 119 13.28 -15.71 -18.87
N PHE A 120 14.04 -14.70 -19.33
CA PHE A 120 14.24 -13.46 -18.59
C PHE A 120 13.08 -12.49 -18.77
N ASP A 121 12.57 -12.03 -17.64
CA ASP A 121 11.48 -11.08 -17.50
C ASP A 121 11.96 -9.77 -16.82
N HIS A 122 13.24 -9.69 -16.44
CA HIS A 122 13.81 -8.59 -15.67
C HIS A 122 15.27 -8.29 -16.07
N PHE A 123 15.64 -7.01 -16.22
CA PHE A 123 17.01 -6.58 -16.51
C PHE A 123 17.53 -5.68 -15.38
N ALA A 124 18.55 -6.18 -14.69
CA ALA A 124 19.33 -5.45 -13.69
C ALA A 124 20.47 -4.70 -14.39
N MET A 125 20.21 -3.45 -14.77
CA MET A 125 21.14 -2.69 -15.59
C MET A 125 22.19 -2.01 -14.73
N GLN A 126 23.46 -2.18 -15.09
CA GLN A 126 24.55 -1.33 -14.64
C GLN A 126 25.02 -0.41 -15.76
N LEU A 127 25.32 0.83 -15.40
CA LEU A 127 26.02 1.77 -16.27
C LEU A 127 27.30 2.28 -15.61
N ASN A 128 28.20 2.78 -16.45
CA ASN A 128 29.47 3.35 -16.03
C ASN A 128 29.59 4.76 -16.60
N VAL A 129 28.64 5.62 -16.23
CA VAL A 129 28.45 6.92 -16.88
C VAL A 129 28.26 8.03 -15.86
N GLY A 130 28.66 9.24 -16.26
CA GLY A 130 28.45 10.44 -15.46
C GLY A 130 26.99 10.84 -15.38
N LYS A 131 26.67 11.65 -14.36
CA LYS A 131 25.30 12.11 -14.07
C LYS A 131 24.55 12.68 -15.29
N ASP A 132 25.25 13.35 -16.19
CA ASP A 132 24.66 13.99 -17.38
C ASP A 132 24.18 12.97 -18.42
N ASP A 133 24.73 11.75 -18.41
CA ASP A 133 24.40 10.67 -19.34
C ASP A 133 23.32 9.71 -18.80
N VAL A 134 23.11 9.68 -17.48
CA VAL A 134 22.19 8.75 -16.79
C VAL A 134 20.81 8.75 -17.43
N TYR A 135 20.23 9.94 -17.64
CA TYR A 135 18.89 10.07 -18.21
C TYR A 135 18.79 9.46 -19.62
N GLN A 136 19.72 9.83 -20.50
CA GLN A 136 19.65 9.44 -21.90
C GLN A 136 19.97 7.94 -22.07
N LYS A 137 20.93 7.41 -21.31
CA LYS A 137 21.27 5.98 -21.34
C LYS A 137 20.16 5.10 -20.75
N THR A 138 19.52 5.56 -19.68
CA THR A 138 18.35 4.85 -19.12
C THR A 138 17.19 4.81 -20.12
N ARG A 139 16.95 5.90 -20.86
CA ARG A 139 15.94 5.92 -21.93
C ARG A 139 16.29 5.00 -23.09
N GLU A 140 17.57 4.92 -23.48
CA GLU A 140 18.04 3.94 -24.47
C GLU A 140 17.74 2.51 -24.00
N ALA A 141 17.95 2.21 -22.72
CA ALA A 141 17.64 0.90 -22.15
C ALA A 141 16.14 0.61 -22.12
N LEU A 142 15.31 1.58 -21.71
CA LEU A 142 13.86 1.45 -21.74
C LEU A 142 13.33 1.20 -23.16
N ALA A 143 13.90 1.91 -24.16
CA ALA A 143 13.57 1.71 -25.56
C ALA A 143 13.97 0.31 -26.06
N SER A 144 15.15 -0.17 -25.68
CA SER A 144 15.62 -1.54 -25.97
C SER A 144 14.73 -2.61 -25.34
N ALA A 145 14.24 -2.38 -24.11
CA ALA A 145 13.31 -3.26 -23.44
C ALA A 145 11.99 -3.38 -24.21
N SER A 146 11.47 -2.28 -24.74
CA SER A 146 10.29 -2.26 -25.61
C SER A 146 9.09 -3.02 -25.01
N GLY A 147 8.94 -2.95 -23.67
CA GLY A 147 7.88 -3.63 -22.92
C GLY A 147 8.04 -5.16 -22.78
N LYS A 148 9.17 -5.74 -23.21
CA LYS A 148 9.41 -7.21 -23.18
C LYS A 148 9.84 -7.72 -21.80
N TYR A 149 10.43 -6.86 -20.98
CA TYR A 149 10.93 -7.17 -19.64
C TYR A 149 10.92 -5.90 -18.78
N GLN A 150 10.95 -6.08 -17.46
CA GLN A 150 11.11 -4.98 -16.51
C GLN A 150 12.57 -4.50 -16.50
N LEU A 151 12.77 -3.19 -16.35
CA LEU A 151 14.09 -2.57 -16.23
C LEU A 151 14.26 -1.96 -14.84
N ILE A 152 15.31 -2.36 -14.14
CA ILE A 152 15.81 -1.67 -12.95
C ILE A 152 17.20 -1.13 -13.25
N TYR A 153 17.45 0.10 -12.83
CA TYR A 153 18.79 0.66 -12.82
C TYR A 153 19.45 0.16 -11.53
N ALA A 154 20.13 -0.97 -11.62
CA ALA A 154 20.71 -1.68 -10.49
C ALA A 154 21.91 -0.93 -9.92
N GLU A 155 22.76 -0.39 -10.81
CA GLU A 155 24.06 0.13 -10.40
C GLU A 155 24.59 1.23 -11.34
N ASN A 156 25.29 2.22 -10.76
CA ASN A 156 26.22 3.09 -11.47
C ASN A 156 27.59 3.05 -10.76
N THR A 157 28.68 2.86 -11.51
CA THR A 157 30.03 2.90 -10.92
C THR A 157 30.48 4.31 -10.55
N GLU A 158 29.85 5.35 -11.10
CA GLU A 158 29.99 6.71 -10.57
C GLU A 158 29.09 6.88 -9.34
N THR A 159 29.67 6.67 -8.16
CA THR A 159 28.95 6.72 -6.88
C THR A 159 28.60 8.16 -6.48
N PRO A 160 27.33 8.45 -6.17
CA PRO A 160 26.90 9.69 -5.52
C PRO A 160 27.72 9.99 -4.26
N GLN A 161 28.05 11.26 -4.05
CA GLN A 161 28.97 11.70 -2.98
C GLN A 161 28.25 12.35 -1.78
N SER A 162 26.93 12.52 -1.88
CA SER A 162 26.10 13.17 -0.88
C SER A 162 24.65 12.68 -0.95
N ASP A 163 23.88 12.92 0.11
CA ASP A 163 22.44 12.59 0.17
C ASP A 163 21.65 13.29 -0.96
N ASP A 164 22.05 14.51 -1.32
CA ASP A 164 21.49 15.25 -2.46
C ASP A 164 21.81 14.58 -3.80
N ASP A 165 23.04 14.08 -3.99
CA ASP A 165 23.42 13.37 -5.21
C ASP A 165 22.64 12.05 -5.34
N TRP A 166 22.48 11.32 -4.24
CA TRP A 166 21.68 10.09 -4.19
C TRP A 166 20.24 10.34 -4.63
N ARG A 167 19.62 11.36 -4.04
CA ARG A 167 18.27 11.78 -4.33
C ARG A 167 18.11 12.18 -5.80
N ARG A 168 18.98 13.04 -6.32
CA ARG A 168 18.92 13.52 -7.71
C ARG A 168 19.19 12.41 -8.71
N HIS A 169 20.10 11.48 -8.40
CA HIS A 169 20.32 10.29 -9.21
C HIS A 169 19.03 9.45 -9.28
N ALA A 170 18.40 9.18 -8.14
CA ALA A 170 17.15 8.42 -8.08
C ALA A 170 16.01 9.09 -8.86
N TRP A 171 15.84 10.42 -8.72
CA TRP A 171 14.88 11.20 -9.51
C TRP A 171 15.19 11.14 -11.01
N THR A 172 16.46 11.27 -11.41
CA THR A 172 16.86 11.22 -12.82
C THR A 172 16.54 9.87 -13.46
N VAL A 173 16.82 8.78 -12.76
CA VAL A 173 16.49 7.41 -13.19
C VAL A 173 14.97 7.21 -13.27
N ALA A 174 14.24 7.59 -12.22
CA ALA A 174 12.79 7.47 -12.17
C ALA A 174 12.13 8.25 -13.33
N MET A 175 12.59 9.48 -13.57
CA MET A 175 12.11 10.32 -14.68
C MET A 175 12.52 9.81 -16.06
N ALA A 176 13.55 8.98 -16.17
CA ALA A 176 13.89 8.24 -17.38
C ALA A 176 13.02 7.00 -17.61
N GLY A 177 12.08 6.70 -16.70
CA GLY A 177 11.11 5.61 -16.81
C GLY A 177 11.60 4.25 -16.30
N ALA A 178 12.69 4.22 -15.51
CA ALA A 178 13.19 3.01 -14.86
C ALA A 178 13.11 3.12 -13.33
N MET A 179 13.19 1.99 -12.64
CA MET A 179 13.25 1.96 -11.17
C MET A 179 14.69 2.15 -10.69
N PRO A 180 14.99 3.09 -9.77
CA PRO A 180 16.33 3.22 -9.21
C PRO A 180 16.59 2.19 -8.10
N MET A 181 17.72 1.51 -8.17
CA MET A 181 18.40 0.86 -7.05
C MET A 181 19.68 1.66 -6.78
N LEU A 182 19.95 1.95 -5.50
CA LEU A 182 21.01 2.86 -5.10
C LEU A 182 22.17 2.08 -4.47
N LEU A 183 23.19 1.80 -5.28
CA LEU A 183 24.37 1.02 -4.85
C LEU A 183 25.11 1.70 -3.69
N GLY A 184 25.41 0.97 -2.61
CA GLY A 184 26.22 1.50 -1.51
C GLY A 184 25.42 2.20 -0.42
N MET A 185 24.08 2.15 -0.48
CA MET A 185 23.26 2.33 0.71
C MET A 185 23.30 1.06 1.57
N ASP A 186 23.67 1.20 2.84
CA ASP A 186 23.77 0.15 3.84
C ASP A 186 23.20 0.57 5.22
N VAL A 187 22.89 -0.42 6.06
CA VAL A 187 22.25 -0.24 7.38
C VAL A 187 23.14 0.48 8.41
N MET A 188 24.45 0.52 8.20
CA MET A 188 25.41 1.07 9.15
C MET A 188 25.76 2.53 8.87
N SER A 189 25.77 2.94 7.59
CA SER A 189 26.36 4.20 7.14
C SER A 189 25.37 5.13 6.44
N THR A 190 24.23 4.63 5.96
CA THR A 190 23.25 5.47 5.27
C THR A 190 22.54 6.37 6.27
N SER A 191 22.44 7.66 5.93
CA SER A 191 21.76 8.63 6.79
C SER A 191 20.25 8.41 6.78
N ASP A 192 19.59 8.75 7.89
CA ASP A 192 18.14 8.76 7.97
C ASP A 192 17.52 9.71 6.92
N ASP A 193 18.22 10.81 6.58
CA ASP A 193 17.79 11.73 5.53
C ASP A 193 17.79 11.03 4.17
N ALA A 194 18.88 10.37 3.76
CA ALA A 194 18.92 9.65 2.49
C ALA A 194 17.82 8.59 2.38
N LEU A 195 17.55 7.84 3.45
CA LEU A 195 16.43 6.89 3.51
C LEU A 195 15.07 7.59 3.40
N HIS A 196 14.91 8.75 4.05
CA HIS A 196 13.71 9.57 3.95
C HIS A 196 13.51 10.10 2.52
N GLN A 197 14.58 10.47 1.82
CA GLN A 197 14.52 10.91 0.42
C GLN A 197 14.07 9.78 -0.52
N CYS A 198 14.53 8.54 -0.29
CA CYS A 198 14.03 7.36 -1.00
C CYS A 198 12.52 7.15 -0.76
N ARG A 199 12.05 7.37 0.47
CA ARG A 199 10.63 7.28 0.83
C ARG A 199 9.81 8.35 0.10
N ILE A 200 10.24 9.61 0.10
CA ILE A 200 9.56 10.70 -0.61
C ILE A 200 9.37 10.36 -2.09
N LEU A 201 10.44 9.88 -2.74
CA LEU A 201 10.43 9.46 -4.14
C LEU A 201 9.40 8.35 -4.38
N SER A 202 9.51 7.24 -3.64
CA SER A 202 8.61 6.08 -3.75
C SER A 202 7.15 6.48 -3.55
N GLU A 203 6.85 7.22 -2.48
CA GLU A 203 5.49 7.66 -2.17
C GLU A 203 4.92 8.60 -3.23
N PHE A 204 5.74 9.46 -3.83
CA PHE A 204 5.27 10.34 -4.89
C PHE A 204 4.90 9.57 -6.14
N PHE A 205 5.76 8.66 -6.62
CA PHE A 205 5.48 7.90 -7.82
C PHE A 205 4.31 6.90 -7.63
N GLU A 206 4.17 6.29 -6.45
CA GLU A 206 3.04 5.41 -6.11
C GLU A 206 1.67 6.14 -6.12
N ASP A 207 1.66 7.43 -5.82
CA ASP A 207 0.44 8.26 -5.83
C ASP A 207 0.10 8.82 -7.24
N THR A 208 0.86 8.44 -8.26
CA THR A 208 0.72 8.95 -9.63
C THR A 208 0.44 7.84 -10.65
N HIS A 209 0.24 8.21 -11.92
CA HIS A 209 0.12 7.24 -13.01
C HIS A 209 1.48 6.75 -13.57
N TYR A 210 2.56 6.82 -12.77
CA TYR A 210 3.93 6.54 -13.21
C TYR A 210 4.08 5.34 -14.13
N SER A 211 3.49 4.20 -13.75
CA SER A 211 3.57 2.92 -14.48
C SER A 211 2.98 2.94 -15.89
N ARG A 212 2.25 4.00 -16.27
CA ARG A 212 1.65 4.20 -17.60
C ARG A 212 2.32 5.32 -18.40
N MET A 213 3.35 5.96 -17.83
CA MET A 213 4.01 7.10 -18.44
C MET A 213 5.26 6.70 -19.21
N GLN A 214 5.62 7.53 -20.18
CA GLN A 214 6.84 7.43 -20.98
C GLN A 214 7.67 8.72 -20.85
N PRO A 215 9.01 8.62 -20.82
CA PRO A 215 9.90 9.76 -20.72
C PRO A 215 9.99 10.55 -22.02
N SER A 216 9.88 11.87 -21.92
CA SER A 216 10.00 12.80 -23.05
C SER A 216 11.49 13.14 -23.31
N PRO A 217 11.90 13.38 -24.58
CA PRO A 217 13.21 13.94 -24.87
C PRO A 217 13.39 15.31 -24.18
N ARG A 218 14.61 15.60 -23.70
CA ARG A 218 14.98 16.94 -23.22
C ARG A 218 15.45 17.79 -24.39
N VAL A 219 14.96 19.02 -24.49
CA VAL A 219 15.35 19.97 -25.56
C VAL A 219 16.63 20.74 -25.17
N ALA A 220 16.88 20.93 -23.87
CA ALA A 220 18.10 21.50 -23.30
C ALA A 220 18.37 20.94 -21.89
N GLU A 221 19.61 21.07 -21.40
CA GLU A 221 20.01 20.67 -20.04
C GLU A 221 19.28 21.41 -18.92
N THR A 222 18.68 22.57 -19.20
CA THR A 222 17.85 23.32 -18.25
C THR A 222 16.37 22.98 -18.36
N SER A 223 15.97 22.20 -19.38
CA SER A 223 14.58 21.77 -19.55
C SER A 223 14.21 20.81 -18.42
N PRO A 224 12.98 20.88 -17.89
CA PRO A 224 12.54 19.90 -16.92
C PRO A 224 12.56 18.49 -17.51
N TYR A 225 12.75 17.51 -16.65
CA TYR A 225 12.48 16.12 -16.96
C TYR A 225 10.96 15.95 -17.01
N VAL A 226 10.44 15.23 -18.01
CA VAL A 226 8.99 15.05 -18.15
C VAL A 226 8.64 13.61 -18.52
N LEU A 227 7.79 12.98 -17.70
CA LEU A 227 7.09 11.74 -17.99
C LEU A 227 5.65 12.07 -18.42
N ARG A 228 5.10 11.30 -19.37
CA ARG A 228 3.74 11.54 -19.88
C ARG A 228 2.97 10.26 -20.16
N GLN A 229 1.69 10.26 -19.84
CA GLN A 229 0.71 9.32 -20.40
C GLN A 229 -0.18 10.11 -21.36
N ALA A 230 0.15 10.04 -22.66
CA ALA A 230 -0.50 10.83 -23.71
C ALA A 230 -0.57 12.33 -23.33
N SER A 231 -1.65 13.01 -23.71
CA SER A 231 -1.96 14.40 -23.37
C SER A 231 -2.69 14.57 -22.02
N GLN A 232 -3.00 13.48 -21.31
CA GLN A 232 -3.92 13.46 -20.19
C GLN A 232 -3.26 13.56 -18.81
N SER A 233 -2.01 13.11 -18.67
CA SER A 233 -1.28 13.28 -17.41
C SER A 233 0.22 13.30 -17.62
N PHE A 234 0.91 14.01 -16.73
CA PHE A 234 2.35 14.20 -16.79
C PHE A 234 2.95 14.27 -15.38
N ILE A 235 4.23 13.94 -15.27
CA ILE A 235 5.08 14.30 -14.15
C ILE A 235 6.20 15.17 -14.72
N ALA A 236 6.48 16.31 -14.09
CA ALA A 236 7.63 17.15 -14.38
C ALA A 236 8.52 17.26 -13.15
N TRP A 237 9.83 17.27 -13.35
CA TRP A 237 10.81 17.43 -12.27
C TRP A 237 11.99 18.30 -12.73
N SER A 238 12.56 19.08 -11.80
CA SER A 238 13.78 19.84 -12.01
C SER A 238 14.52 20.04 -10.69
N GLU A 239 15.85 19.97 -10.72
CA GLU A 239 16.75 20.33 -9.61
C GLU A 239 16.61 21.81 -9.20
N SER A 240 16.18 22.66 -10.13
CA SER A 240 15.99 24.09 -9.89
C SER A 240 14.87 24.62 -10.77
N ALA A 241 13.63 24.25 -10.47
CA ALA A 241 12.48 24.92 -11.02
C ALA A 241 12.45 26.37 -10.52
N GLY A 242 12.46 27.33 -11.45
CA GLY A 242 12.23 28.76 -11.17
C GLY A 242 10.81 28.98 -10.65
N ASP A 243 10.04 29.88 -11.27
CA ASP A 243 8.65 30.09 -10.78
C ASP A 243 7.65 29.03 -11.26
N GLY A 244 8.09 27.89 -11.82
CA GLY A 244 7.18 26.86 -12.31
C GLY A 244 7.71 25.95 -13.40
N PHE A 245 6.79 25.20 -14.00
CA PHE A 245 7.04 24.32 -15.13
C PHE A 245 6.27 24.77 -16.36
N GLU A 246 6.89 24.67 -17.53
CA GLU A 246 6.21 24.78 -18.81
C GLU A 246 6.03 23.38 -19.41
N ILE A 247 4.78 22.98 -19.65
CA ILE A 247 4.40 21.66 -20.14
C ILE A 247 3.66 21.82 -21.46
N ASP A 248 4.26 21.33 -22.53
CA ASP A 248 3.66 21.29 -23.85
C ASP A 248 2.80 20.04 -24.08
N ASN A 249 2.05 20.03 -25.18
CA ASN A 249 1.23 18.90 -25.64
C ASN A 249 0.18 18.40 -24.63
N LEU A 250 -0.39 19.33 -23.86
CA LEU A 250 -1.56 19.08 -23.02
C LEU A 250 -2.85 19.35 -23.77
N ASP A 251 -3.87 18.51 -23.52
CA ASP A 251 -5.21 18.80 -23.97
C ASP A 251 -5.81 19.97 -23.20
N HIS A 252 -6.62 20.79 -23.86
CA HIS A 252 -7.37 21.85 -23.19
C HIS A 252 -8.28 21.25 -22.12
N GLY A 253 -8.20 21.76 -20.89
CA GLY A 253 -9.09 21.33 -19.81
C GLY A 253 -8.58 21.70 -18.42
N THR A 254 -9.33 21.31 -17.41
CA THR A 254 -8.91 21.44 -16.02
C THR A 254 -7.96 20.30 -15.67
N TYR A 255 -6.90 20.61 -14.93
CA TYR A 255 -5.95 19.66 -14.40
C TYR A 255 -5.93 19.78 -12.88
N GLU A 256 -6.00 18.64 -12.21
CA GLU A 256 -5.59 18.51 -10.81
C GLU A 256 -4.06 18.39 -10.79
N LEU A 257 -3.44 19.19 -9.92
CA LEU A 257 -2.01 19.33 -9.77
C LEU A 257 -1.58 18.90 -8.38
N LEU A 258 -0.52 18.12 -8.29
CA LEU A 258 0.18 17.78 -7.06
C LEU A 258 1.63 18.27 -7.18
N TRP A 259 1.96 19.32 -6.44
CA TRP A 259 3.33 19.79 -6.25
C TRP A 259 3.99 19.03 -5.12
N LEU A 260 5.25 18.68 -5.31
CA LEU A 260 6.11 18.08 -4.30
C LEU A 260 7.41 18.89 -4.20
N ASP A 261 7.76 19.28 -2.98
CA ASP A 261 9.12 19.68 -2.63
C ASP A 261 9.95 18.41 -2.42
N CYS A 262 10.93 18.19 -3.30
CA CYS A 262 11.66 16.93 -3.34
C CYS A 262 12.66 16.77 -2.19
N GLN A 263 12.96 17.82 -1.42
CA GLN A 263 13.88 17.76 -0.28
C GLN A 263 13.13 17.56 1.04
N THR A 264 11.97 18.20 1.19
CA THR A 264 11.21 18.19 2.44
C THR A 264 10.01 17.25 2.44
N GLY A 265 9.63 16.72 1.26
CA GLY A 265 8.43 15.91 1.10
C GLY A 265 7.13 16.71 1.13
N ARG A 266 7.21 18.04 1.25
CA ARG A 266 6.03 18.91 1.33
C ARG A 266 5.19 18.83 0.05
N ARG A 267 3.88 18.59 0.22
CA ARG A 267 2.92 18.47 -0.89
C ARG A 267 1.90 19.60 -0.92
N ILE A 268 1.52 20.04 -2.12
CA ILE A 268 0.45 21.02 -2.32
C ILE A 268 -0.40 20.61 -3.51
N GLU A 269 -1.70 20.44 -3.26
CA GLU A 269 -2.70 20.21 -4.30
C GLU A 269 -3.26 21.54 -4.81
N GLN A 270 -3.44 21.64 -6.12
CA GLN A 270 -4.05 22.79 -6.79
C GLN A 270 -4.88 22.33 -7.99
N GLU A 271 -5.82 23.15 -8.43
CA GLU A 271 -6.45 23.00 -9.73
C GLU A 271 -6.01 24.14 -10.63
N SER A 272 -5.72 23.84 -11.89
CA SER A 272 -5.44 24.86 -12.91
C SER A 272 -6.10 24.45 -14.22
N THR A 273 -6.54 25.44 -15.00
CA THR A 273 -6.97 25.19 -16.38
C THR A 273 -5.74 25.31 -17.26
N ALA A 274 -5.50 24.31 -18.11
CA ALA A 274 -4.58 24.42 -19.23
C ALA A 274 -5.41 24.73 -20.48
N ASP A 275 -5.07 25.82 -21.18
CA ASP A 275 -5.61 26.12 -22.50
C ASP A 275 -4.47 26.10 -23.54
N ALA A 276 -4.81 26.31 -24.82
CA ALA A 276 -3.81 26.31 -25.90
C ALA A 276 -2.68 27.35 -25.72
N THR A 277 -2.86 28.32 -24.83
CA THR A 277 -1.94 29.42 -24.50
C THR A 277 -1.29 29.30 -23.12
N GLN A 278 -1.87 28.55 -22.18
CA GLN A 278 -1.43 28.42 -20.80
C GLN A 278 -0.73 27.06 -20.57
N ARG A 279 0.55 27.02 -20.94
CA ARG A 279 1.46 25.87 -20.74
C ARG A 279 2.24 25.94 -19.44
N ARG A 280 2.18 27.08 -18.73
CA ARG A 280 2.99 27.33 -17.53
C ARG A 280 2.16 27.11 -16.26
N PHE A 281 2.62 26.20 -15.42
CA PHE A 281 2.11 25.97 -14.08
C PHE A 281 3.02 26.66 -13.07
N ALA A 282 2.49 27.63 -12.33
CA ALA A 282 3.26 28.41 -11.37
C ALA A 282 3.53 27.59 -10.09
N LYS A 283 4.79 27.55 -9.67
CA LYS A 283 5.23 26.87 -8.45
C LYS A 283 4.72 27.63 -7.22
N PRO A 284 4.09 26.96 -6.24
CA PRO A 284 3.72 27.59 -4.98
C PRO A 284 4.96 28.13 -4.24
N ALA A 285 4.85 29.30 -3.62
CA ALA A 285 5.97 29.95 -2.93
C ALA A 285 6.57 29.12 -1.79
N SER A 286 5.80 28.20 -1.23
CA SER A 286 6.21 27.32 -0.13
C SER A 286 6.86 26.00 -0.58
N ILE A 287 6.97 25.76 -1.89
CA ILE A 287 7.70 24.64 -2.48
C ILE A 287 9.10 25.14 -2.87
N GLY A 288 10.13 24.40 -2.51
CA GLY A 288 11.55 24.65 -2.79
C GLY A 288 11.90 24.65 -4.28
N SER A 289 13.16 24.90 -4.61
CA SER A 289 13.61 24.95 -6.01
C SER A 289 13.68 23.57 -6.65
N GLU A 290 14.08 22.56 -5.90
CA GLU A 290 14.05 21.18 -6.36
C GLU A 290 12.67 20.59 -6.10
N CYS A 291 11.86 20.47 -7.15
CA CYS A 291 10.47 20.10 -7.02
C CYS A 291 9.98 19.24 -8.18
N ALA A 292 8.90 18.51 -7.92
CA ALA A 292 8.14 17.80 -8.92
C ALA A 292 6.70 18.33 -9.00
N LEU A 293 6.11 18.22 -10.19
CA LEU A 293 4.72 18.53 -10.47
C LEU A 293 4.10 17.34 -11.18
N TYR A 294 3.13 16.69 -10.53
CA TYR A 294 2.21 15.78 -11.20
C TYR A 294 0.98 16.54 -11.64
N GLY A 295 0.60 16.44 -12.91
CA GLY A 295 -0.64 17.00 -13.43
C GLY A 295 -1.47 15.92 -14.08
N ARG A 296 -2.77 15.90 -13.75
CA ARG A 296 -3.75 14.98 -14.33
C ARG A 296 -4.96 15.75 -14.80
N GLN A 297 -5.31 15.59 -16.07
CA GLN A 297 -6.50 16.18 -16.64
C GLN A 297 -7.73 15.60 -15.94
N VAL A 298 -8.62 16.49 -15.53
CA VAL A 298 -9.96 16.16 -15.07
C VAL A 298 -10.78 15.80 -16.31
N VAL A 299 -10.62 14.57 -16.78
CA VAL A 299 -11.44 14.03 -17.86
C VAL A 299 -12.70 13.45 -17.22
N ALA A 300 -13.88 13.76 -17.76
CA ALA A 300 -15.05 12.92 -17.54
C ALA A 300 -14.69 11.52 -18.06
N SER A 301 -14.38 10.60 -17.15
CA SER A 301 -13.66 9.37 -17.49
C SER A 301 -14.37 8.58 -18.60
N PRO A 302 -13.67 8.18 -19.69
CA PRO A 302 -14.09 7.05 -20.49
C PRO A 302 -13.81 5.81 -19.63
N THR A 303 -14.88 5.31 -19.06
CA THR A 303 -15.01 4.21 -18.13
C THR A 303 -14.27 2.93 -18.56
N THR A 304 -13.30 2.46 -17.76
CA THR A 304 -13.61 1.20 -17.08
C THR A 304 -14.81 1.53 -16.19
N ASN A 305 -15.95 0.86 -16.38
CA ASN A 305 -17.27 1.26 -15.83
C ASN A 305 -17.34 1.14 -14.30
N VAL A 306 -16.51 1.90 -13.57
CA VAL A 306 -16.67 2.13 -12.14
C VAL A 306 -17.78 3.15 -12.00
N VAL A 307 -18.94 2.65 -11.57
CA VAL A 307 -20.12 3.48 -11.35
C VAL A 307 -20.06 4.03 -9.93
N PHE A 308 -20.28 5.33 -9.80
CA PHE A 308 -20.43 5.98 -8.50
C PHE A 308 -21.89 6.38 -8.31
N PRO A 309 -22.45 6.24 -7.09
CA PRO A 309 -23.82 6.63 -6.84
C PRO A 309 -24.02 8.15 -7.04
N GLY A 310 -25.21 8.55 -7.48
CA GLY A 310 -25.61 9.95 -7.56
C GLY A 310 -26.01 10.51 -6.19
N ALA A 311 -26.96 11.45 -6.19
CA ALA A 311 -27.70 11.80 -4.98
C ALA A 311 -28.39 10.56 -4.39
N GLU A 312 -28.88 9.66 -5.25
CA GLU A 312 -29.36 8.34 -4.86
C GLU A 312 -28.50 7.23 -5.46
N TRP A 313 -28.47 6.09 -4.77
CA TRP A 313 -27.85 4.88 -5.29
C TRP A 313 -28.70 4.28 -6.42
N GLN A 314 -28.13 4.19 -7.62
CA GLN A 314 -28.81 3.55 -8.73
C GLN A 314 -28.97 2.04 -8.47
N THR A 315 -30.17 1.53 -8.69
CA THR A 315 -30.49 0.10 -8.50
C THR A 315 -30.37 -0.66 -9.82
N ARG A 316 -29.87 -1.90 -9.75
CA ARG A 316 -29.96 -2.91 -10.82
C ARG A 316 -30.39 -4.24 -10.23
N THR A 317 -31.06 -5.06 -11.03
CA THR A 317 -31.41 -6.43 -10.64
C THR A 317 -30.16 -7.33 -10.60
N PRO A 318 -30.15 -8.39 -9.77
CA PRO A 318 -29.06 -9.37 -9.76
C PRO A 318 -28.76 -9.94 -11.15
N ALA A 319 -29.80 -10.24 -11.94
CA ALA A 319 -29.69 -10.80 -13.28
C ALA A 319 -28.95 -9.88 -14.26
N GLU A 320 -29.17 -8.56 -14.20
CA GLU A 320 -28.49 -7.57 -15.05
C GLU A 320 -26.97 -7.51 -14.82
N LEU A 321 -26.52 -7.93 -13.65
CA LEU A 321 -25.10 -7.95 -13.26
C LEU A 321 -24.54 -9.37 -13.17
N GLY A 322 -25.26 -10.34 -13.76
CA GLY A 322 -24.82 -11.74 -13.83
C GLY A 322 -24.88 -12.50 -12.51
N LEU A 323 -25.46 -11.92 -11.46
CA LEU A 323 -25.51 -12.52 -10.12
C LEU A 323 -26.61 -13.56 -9.98
N ASP A 324 -26.36 -14.56 -9.13
CA ASP A 324 -27.33 -15.54 -8.65
C ASP A 324 -28.16 -14.95 -7.49
N GLU A 325 -29.44 -14.71 -7.73
CA GLU A 325 -30.35 -14.12 -6.75
C GLU A 325 -30.57 -15.02 -5.53
N GLU A 326 -30.56 -16.34 -5.68
CA GLU A 326 -30.76 -17.27 -4.55
C GLU A 326 -29.60 -17.20 -3.57
N LYS A 327 -28.37 -17.07 -4.07
CA LYS A 327 -27.17 -16.85 -3.26
C LYS A 327 -27.21 -15.50 -2.52
N LEU A 328 -27.68 -14.43 -3.16
CA LEU A 328 -27.88 -13.15 -2.46
C LEU A 328 -28.96 -13.25 -1.37
N ARG A 329 -30.04 -13.99 -1.63
CA ARG A 329 -31.11 -14.23 -0.65
C ARG A 329 -30.63 -15.09 0.51
N ARG A 330 -29.78 -16.10 0.24
CA ARG A 330 -29.14 -16.94 1.26
C ARG A 330 -28.26 -16.10 2.18
N PHE A 331 -27.44 -15.20 1.65
CA PHE A 331 -26.68 -14.23 2.45
C PHE A 331 -27.60 -13.43 3.39
N GLN A 332 -28.69 -12.86 2.87
CA GLN A 332 -29.62 -12.06 3.66
C GLN A 332 -30.26 -12.85 4.81
N GLN A 333 -30.63 -14.11 4.58
CA GLN A 333 -31.20 -14.99 5.62
C GLN A 333 -30.17 -15.35 6.70
N LEU A 334 -28.92 -15.58 6.30
CA LEU A 334 -27.81 -15.84 7.20
C LEU A 334 -27.48 -14.61 8.04
N ALA A 335 -27.33 -13.45 7.40
CA ALA A 335 -27.06 -12.17 8.06
C ALA A 335 -28.21 -11.71 8.96
N GLY A 336 -29.46 -11.73 8.46
CA GLY A 336 -30.59 -11.09 9.15
C GLY A 336 -30.42 -9.58 9.30
N GLY A 337 -31.23 -8.96 10.16
CA GLY A 337 -31.15 -7.52 10.40
C GLY A 337 -31.56 -6.69 9.18
N ARG A 338 -30.71 -5.73 8.81
CA ARG A 338 -30.91 -4.82 7.70
C ARG A 338 -29.61 -4.46 7.01
N GLY A 339 -29.62 -4.35 5.69
CA GLY A 339 -28.40 -4.08 4.94
C GLY A 339 -28.60 -3.99 3.45
N CYS A 340 -27.52 -3.71 2.75
CA CYS A 340 -27.51 -3.64 1.29
C CYS A 340 -26.25 -4.28 0.69
N ILE A 341 -26.39 -4.73 -0.55
CA ILE A 341 -25.32 -5.28 -1.38
C ILE A 341 -25.13 -4.35 -2.57
N ILE A 342 -23.90 -3.89 -2.74
CA ILE A 342 -23.44 -3.10 -3.87
C ILE A 342 -22.58 -4.01 -4.76
N LYS A 343 -22.84 -4.02 -6.06
CA LYS A 343 -22.03 -4.70 -7.07
C LYS A 343 -21.74 -3.73 -8.20
N ASP A 344 -20.46 -3.57 -8.53
CA ASP A 344 -20.01 -2.70 -9.64
C ASP A 344 -20.57 -1.27 -9.58
N GLY A 345 -20.82 -0.78 -8.36
CA GLY A 345 -21.34 0.57 -8.12
C GLY A 345 -22.85 0.70 -8.13
N TYR A 346 -23.60 -0.40 -8.29
CA TYR A 346 -25.06 -0.42 -8.23
C TYR A 346 -25.56 -1.11 -6.96
N LEU A 347 -26.67 -0.61 -6.42
CA LEU A 347 -27.42 -1.29 -5.37
C LEU A 347 -28.13 -2.48 -6.01
N VAL A 348 -27.78 -3.70 -5.63
CA VAL A 348 -28.34 -4.92 -6.26
C VAL A 348 -29.31 -5.69 -5.39
N SER A 349 -29.17 -5.51 -4.08
CA SER A 349 -30.08 -6.10 -3.11
C SER A 349 -30.09 -5.27 -1.84
N SER A 350 -31.23 -5.26 -1.15
CA SER A 350 -31.39 -4.67 0.17
C SER A 350 -32.41 -5.47 0.98
N TRP A 351 -32.27 -5.42 2.30
CA TRP A 351 -33.21 -6.04 3.22
C TRP A 351 -33.37 -5.16 4.47
N GLY A 352 -34.57 -5.14 5.03
CA GLY A 352 -34.93 -4.26 6.14
C GLY A 352 -34.83 -2.76 5.79
N ASP A 353 -34.80 -1.91 6.81
CA ASP A 353 -34.69 -0.45 6.65
C ASP A 353 -33.21 -0.03 6.54
N ILE A 354 -32.75 0.09 5.30
CA ILE A 354 -31.37 0.50 4.96
C ILE A 354 -31.10 1.99 5.13
N THR A 355 -32.12 2.80 5.40
CA THR A 355 -31.99 4.26 5.54
C THR A 355 -31.79 4.69 6.98
N ARG A 356 -32.30 3.92 7.94
CA ARG A 356 -32.19 4.30 9.36
C ARG A 356 -30.73 4.18 9.86
N PRO A 357 -30.12 5.25 10.37
CA PRO A 357 -28.79 5.16 10.97
C PRO A 357 -28.72 4.20 12.17
N GLY A 358 -27.52 3.73 12.50
CA GLY A 358 -27.27 2.95 13.71
C GLY A 358 -25.82 3.06 14.15
N ASP A 359 -25.59 3.05 15.46
CA ASP A 359 -24.26 3.06 16.06
C ASP A 359 -23.42 1.87 15.57
N LEU A 360 -22.28 2.17 14.94
CA LEU A 360 -21.43 1.17 14.29
C LEU A 360 -20.65 0.30 15.29
N ALA A 361 -20.65 0.64 16.58
CA ALA A 361 -19.78 -0.01 17.57
C ALA A 361 -18.33 -0.05 17.05
N SER A 362 -17.61 -1.17 17.20
CA SER A 362 -16.23 -1.29 16.72
C SER A 362 -16.04 -1.22 15.20
N ALA A 363 -17.10 -1.33 14.39
CA ALA A 363 -17.00 -1.08 12.94
C ALA A 363 -16.69 0.40 12.63
N SER A 364 -16.68 1.28 13.63
CA SER A 364 -16.26 2.67 13.50
C SER A 364 -14.75 2.88 13.35
N LYS A 365 -13.93 1.93 13.82
CA LYS A 365 -12.48 2.14 13.96
C LYS A 365 -11.79 2.48 12.63
N PRO A 366 -12.15 1.91 11.48
CA PRO A 366 -11.64 2.35 10.17
C PRO A 366 -11.80 3.84 9.85
N VAL A 367 -12.82 4.50 10.41
CA VAL A 367 -13.01 5.94 10.23
C VAL A 367 -11.86 6.72 10.90
N TYR A 368 -11.29 6.20 12.00
CA TYR A 368 -10.16 6.80 12.68
C TYR A 368 -8.87 6.59 11.88
N ALA A 369 -8.69 5.41 11.27
CA ALA A 369 -7.58 5.15 10.36
C ALA A 369 -7.63 6.08 9.15
N HIS A 370 -8.82 6.29 8.58
CA HIS A 370 -9.03 7.27 7.51
C HIS A 370 -8.56 8.68 7.93
N LEU A 371 -8.98 9.15 9.12
CA LEU A 371 -8.55 10.45 9.64
C LEU A 371 -7.03 10.53 9.91
N LEU A 372 -6.39 9.43 10.34
CA LEU A 372 -4.93 9.38 10.49
C LEU A 372 -4.24 9.53 9.13
N PHE A 373 -4.67 8.79 8.12
CA PHE A 373 -4.13 8.91 6.77
C PHE A 373 -4.32 10.33 6.20
N ARG A 374 -5.49 10.94 6.42
CA ARG A 374 -5.71 12.34 6.06
C ARG A 374 -4.77 13.28 6.81
N ALA A 375 -4.48 13.04 8.08
CA ALA A 375 -3.52 13.84 8.84
C ALA A 375 -2.09 13.74 8.27
N LEU A 376 -1.67 12.53 7.85
CA LEU A 376 -0.39 12.31 7.17
C LEU A 376 -0.35 13.05 5.82
N GLU A 377 -1.38 12.91 5.00
CA GLU A 377 -1.49 13.58 3.70
C GLU A 377 -1.50 15.10 3.79
N LEU A 378 -2.08 15.65 4.87
CA LEU A 378 -2.09 17.09 5.16
C LEU A 378 -0.80 17.58 5.82
N GLY A 379 0.21 16.72 6.01
CA GLY A 379 1.48 17.07 6.66
C GLY A 379 1.33 17.49 8.12
N LYS A 380 0.28 17.01 8.80
CA LYS A 380 0.11 17.20 10.26
C LYS A 380 1.01 16.28 11.06
N LEU A 381 1.32 15.12 10.49
CA LEU A 381 2.31 14.15 10.97
C LEU A 381 3.27 13.86 9.83
N GLU A 382 4.53 13.64 10.16
CA GLU A 382 5.56 13.21 9.21
C GLU A 382 5.45 11.70 8.97
N SER A 383 5.17 10.95 10.04
CA SER A 383 5.02 9.51 9.99
C SER A 383 3.98 9.00 10.97
N ALA A 384 3.40 7.82 10.69
CA ALA A 384 2.62 7.11 11.71
C ALA A 384 3.51 6.67 12.89
N ASP A 385 4.82 6.63 12.71
CA ASP A 385 5.80 6.29 13.75
C ASP A 385 6.15 7.49 14.66
N ASP A 386 5.54 8.65 14.42
CA ASP A 386 5.68 9.83 15.27
C ASP A 386 5.15 9.54 16.69
N SER A 387 5.84 10.10 17.68
CA SER A 387 5.53 9.88 19.10
C SER A 387 4.19 10.51 19.49
N VAL A 388 3.42 9.81 20.33
CA VAL A 388 2.17 10.33 20.93
C VAL A 388 2.45 11.14 22.21
N VAL A 389 3.63 10.99 22.81
CA VAL A 389 4.03 11.61 24.07
C VAL A 389 3.90 13.15 24.07
N PRO A 390 4.25 13.89 23.00
CA PRO A 390 4.10 15.34 22.96
C PRO A 390 2.66 15.82 23.23
N TYR A 391 1.66 15.02 22.84
CA TYR A 391 0.25 15.33 23.02
C TYR A 391 -0.24 14.92 24.42
N ARG A 392 0.38 13.93 25.06
CA ARG A 392 -0.10 13.34 26.32
C ARG A 392 1.04 13.13 27.31
N LYS A 393 1.35 14.19 28.05
CA LYS A 393 2.47 14.23 29.02
C LYS A 393 2.48 13.12 30.06
N CYS A 394 1.31 12.61 30.48
CA CYS A 394 1.24 11.49 31.43
C CYS A 394 2.00 10.25 30.94
N LEU A 395 2.12 10.03 29.63
CA LEU A 395 2.86 8.90 29.05
C LEU A 395 4.37 8.97 29.35
N SER A 396 4.91 10.14 29.69
CA SER A 396 6.34 10.31 29.97
C SER A 396 6.78 9.69 31.29
N ASP A 397 5.90 9.60 32.28
CA ASP A 397 6.29 9.25 33.66
C ASP A 397 5.63 7.97 34.19
N LEU A 398 4.75 7.35 33.40
CA LEU A 398 4.06 6.11 33.77
C LEU A 398 5.00 4.90 33.82
N ASN A 399 4.67 3.95 34.69
CA ASN A 399 5.29 2.63 34.73
C ASN A 399 6.84 2.64 34.84
N PRO A 400 7.44 3.33 35.83
CA PRO A 400 8.90 3.37 36.00
C PRO A 400 9.52 1.98 36.21
N SER A 401 8.82 1.06 36.86
CA SER A 401 9.25 -0.33 37.05
C SER A 401 9.30 -1.14 35.74
N LEU A 402 8.65 -0.67 34.68
CA LEU A 402 8.67 -1.23 33.34
C LEU A 402 9.52 -0.38 32.38
N GLY A 403 10.41 0.45 32.91
CA GLY A 403 11.31 1.28 32.12
C GLY A 403 10.63 2.41 31.36
N PHE A 404 9.50 2.93 31.86
CA PHE A 404 8.70 3.96 31.18
C PHE A 404 8.24 3.54 29.78
N LYS A 405 7.79 2.29 29.63
CA LYS A 405 7.37 1.68 28.35
C LYS A 405 6.48 2.56 27.48
N ASP A 406 5.60 3.35 28.07
CA ASP A 406 4.64 4.21 27.35
C ASP A 406 5.30 5.39 26.62
N ARG A 407 6.59 5.68 26.87
CA ARG A 407 7.38 6.65 26.08
C ARG A 407 7.55 6.24 24.62
N GLY A 408 7.50 4.93 24.34
CA GLY A 408 7.63 4.37 22.99
C GLY A 408 6.33 4.38 22.17
N LEU A 409 5.26 4.98 22.68
CA LEU A 409 3.97 4.96 21.99
C LEU A 409 3.95 5.88 20.75
N THR A 410 3.46 5.36 19.62
CA THR A 410 3.37 6.04 18.33
C THR A 410 1.95 5.99 17.78
N PHE A 411 1.63 6.78 16.75
CA PHE A 411 0.32 6.72 16.08
C PHE A 411 0.06 5.36 15.41
N ARG A 412 1.11 4.69 14.90
CA ARG A 412 1.05 3.32 14.37
C ARG A 412 0.61 2.36 15.44
N HIS A 413 1.17 2.42 16.64
CA HIS A 413 0.77 1.55 17.75
C HIS A 413 -0.71 1.72 18.13
N LEU A 414 -1.24 2.95 18.04
CA LEU A 414 -2.67 3.20 18.21
C LEU A 414 -3.50 2.57 17.09
N ALA A 415 -3.13 2.80 15.83
CA ALA A 415 -3.86 2.30 14.65
C ALA A 415 -3.79 0.77 14.47
N PHE A 416 -2.73 0.12 14.97
CA PHE A 416 -2.58 -1.33 14.93
C PHE A 416 -3.12 -2.04 16.17
N GLN A 417 -3.65 -1.32 17.16
CA GLN A 417 -4.05 -1.88 18.46
C GLN A 417 -2.88 -2.63 19.14
N SER A 418 -1.66 -2.12 19.01
CA SER A 418 -0.46 -2.68 19.66
C SER A 418 0.12 -1.77 20.73
N ALA A 419 -0.64 -0.74 21.12
CA ALA A 419 -0.26 0.20 22.18
C ALA A 419 -0.05 -0.47 23.56
N CYS A 420 -0.75 -1.57 23.83
CA CYS A 420 -0.78 -2.23 25.14
C CYS A 420 -1.06 -1.24 26.28
N LEU A 421 -2.01 -0.32 26.06
CA LEU A 421 -2.30 0.77 26.99
C LEU A 421 -2.95 0.22 28.26
N GLY A 422 -2.22 0.30 29.38
CA GLY A 422 -2.64 -0.28 30.67
C GLY A 422 -2.28 -1.75 30.86
N TYR A 423 -1.44 -2.31 30.00
CA TYR A 423 -0.85 -3.65 30.15
C TYR A 423 0.68 -3.58 30.22
N GLN A 424 1.35 -4.65 30.68
CA GLN A 424 2.80 -4.61 30.95
C GLN A 424 3.68 -4.64 29.68
N GLU A 425 3.19 -5.16 28.57
CA GLU A 425 3.96 -5.26 27.33
C GLU A 425 4.31 -3.88 26.75
N GLN A 426 5.49 -3.76 26.15
CA GLN A 426 5.87 -2.54 25.44
C GLN A 426 5.00 -2.32 24.20
N PRO A 427 4.74 -1.07 23.79
CA PRO A 427 4.09 -0.79 22.52
C PRO A 427 4.77 -1.54 21.36
N GLY A 428 3.96 -2.15 20.50
CA GLY A 428 4.43 -2.95 19.36
C GLY A 428 4.66 -4.43 19.65
N ASN A 429 4.86 -4.82 20.92
CA ASN A 429 5.24 -6.20 21.26
C ASN A 429 4.05 -7.15 21.46
N ALA A 430 2.83 -6.63 21.56
CA ALA A 430 1.63 -7.44 21.64
C ALA A 430 0.43 -6.72 21.04
N PHE A 431 -0.53 -7.49 20.55
CA PHE A 431 -1.83 -7.02 20.11
C PHE A 431 -2.81 -6.98 21.28
N ASP A 432 -3.50 -5.85 21.39
CA ASP A 432 -4.44 -5.53 22.43
C ASP A 432 -5.61 -4.75 21.83
N TYR A 433 -6.65 -5.49 21.40
CA TYR A 433 -7.88 -4.88 20.90
C TYR A 433 -8.59 -4.12 22.03
N ASN A 434 -8.35 -2.80 22.10
CA ASN A 434 -8.55 -1.99 23.29
C ASN A 434 -9.27 -0.68 23.00
N ASP A 435 -10.44 -0.51 23.61
CA ASP A 435 -11.27 0.68 23.41
C ASP A 435 -10.79 1.91 24.19
N HIS A 436 -9.94 1.73 25.22
CA HIS A 436 -9.23 2.84 25.86
C HIS A 436 -8.11 3.38 24.99
N THR A 437 -7.44 2.52 24.22
CA THR A 437 -6.48 2.94 23.18
C THR A 437 -7.19 3.79 22.13
N MET A 438 -8.42 3.45 21.74
CA MET A 438 -9.21 4.27 20.81
C MET A 438 -9.69 5.59 21.40
N GLY A 439 -9.96 5.64 22.70
CA GLY A 439 -10.22 6.90 23.39
C GLY A 439 -9.01 7.82 23.34
N LEU A 440 -7.83 7.32 23.71
CA LEU A 440 -6.56 8.03 23.59
C LEU A 440 -6.33 8.51 22.16
N PHE A 441 -6.55 7.62 21.19
CA PHE A 441 -6.33 7.90 19.77
C PHE A 441 -7.23 9.02 19.28
N TRP A 442 -8.52 9.00 19.59
CA TRP A 442 -9.39 10.13 19.30
C TRP A 442 -8.85 11.41 19.91
N ASP A 443 -8.49 11.38 21.19
CA ASP A 443 -8.15 12.60 21.89
C ASP A 443 -6.90 13.24 21.25
N VAL A 444 -5.89 12.44 20.85
CA VAL A 444 -4.68 12.99 20.22
C VAL A 444 -4.86 13.32 18.74
N LEU A 445 -5.55 12.46 17.97
CA LEU A 445 -5.74 12.67 16.54
C LEU A 445 -6.78 13.76 16.26
N VAL A 446 -7.96 13.65 16.84
CA VAL A 446 -9.08 14.54 16.51
C VAL A 446 -8.99 15.85 17.29
N ASN A 447 -8.84 15.77 18.62
CA ASN A 447 -8.91 16.99 19.42
C ASN A 447 -7.63 17.84 19.30
N ASP A 448 -6.45 17.22 19.33
CA ASP A 448 -5.19 17.99 19.33
C ASP A 448 -4.61 18.18 17.93
N LEU A 449 -4.33 17.09 17.21
CA LEU A 449 -3.63 17.14 15.93
C LEU A 449 -4.48 17.80 14.83
N LEU A 450 -5.73 17.39 14.71
CA LEU A 450 -6.71 18.03 13.82
C LEU A 450 -7.39 19.24 14.45
N ALA A 451 -7.01 19.61 15.68
CA ALA A 451 -7.52 20.78 16.41
C ALA A 451 -9.06 20.87 16.42
N THR A 452 -9.76 19.74 16.56
CA THR A 452 -11.22 19.65 16.47
C THR A 452 -11.83 19.27 17.82
N PRO A 453 -12.33 20.24 18.61
CA PRO A 453 -13.02 19.96 19.85
C PRO A 453 -14.35 19.20 19.62
N TRP A 454 -14.89 18.63 20.69
CA TRP A 454 -16.06 17.73 20.62
C TRP A 454 -17.32 18.32 20.02
N ASP A 455 -17.58 19.61 20.26
CA ASP A 455 -18.72 20.34 19.71
C ASP A 455 -18.58 20.59 18.20
N GLN A 456 -17.37 20.51 17.65
CA GLN A 456 -17.06 20.66 16.23
C GLN A 456 -16.82 19.32 15.53
N ALA A 457 -16.83 18.20 16.27
CA ALA A 457 -16.57 16.89 15.69
C ALA A 457 -17.55 16.58 14.54
N HIS A 458 -18.84 16.86 14.72
CA HIS A 458 -19.83 16.64 13.67
C HIS A 458 -19.49 17.35 12.35
N ASP A 459 -19.01 18.59 12.40
CA ASP A 459 -18.62 19.35 11.22
C ASP A 459 -17.39 18.78 10.52
N LEU A 460 -16.40 18.29 11.29
CA LEU A 460 -15.27 17.53 10.75
C LEU A 460 -15.77 16.32 9.96
N PHE A 461 -16.61 15.48 10.56
CA PHE A 461 -17.09 14.27 9.88
C PHE A 461 -18.02 14.58 8.70
N ASN A 462 -18.83 15.64 8.79
CA ASN A 462 -19.65 16.07 7.66
C ASN A 462 -18.76 16.47 6.48
N ARG A 463 -17.69 17.23 6.74
CA ARG A 463 -16.74 17.64 5.71
C ARG A 463 -15.94 16.46 5.16
N GLU A 464 -15.39 15.61 6.04
CA GLU A 464 -14.51 14.50 5.65
C GLU A 464 -15.25 13.27 5.10
N PHE A 465 -16.58 13.18 5.26
CA PHE A 465 -17.34 12.01 4.79
C PHE A 465 -18.63 12.40 4.09
N GLU A 466 -19.59 13.02 4.78
CA GLU A 466 -20.94 13.25 4.23
C GLU A 466 -20.91 14.07 2.93
N ASN A 467 -20.20 15.19 2.93
CA ASN A 467 -20.09 16.08 1.78
C ASN A 467 -19.30 15.43 0.63
N MET A 468 -18.24 14.70 0.97
CA MET A 468 -17.34 14.13 -0.04
C MET A 468 -17.91 12.85 -0.67
N LEU A 469 -18.52 11.99 0.13
CA LEU A 469 -19.11 10.72 -0.30
C LEU A 469 -20.60 10.82 -0.61
N GLN A 470 -21.21 11.99 -0.37
CA GLN A 470 -22.62 12.29 -0.65
C GLN A 470 -23.55 11.33 0.07
N PHE A 471 -23.40 11.25 1.40
CA PHE A 471 -24.27 10.43 2.23
C PHE A 471 -25.74 10.87 2.09
N GLN A 472 -26.64 9.90 2.05
CA GLN A 472 -28.06 10.09 1.80
C GLN A 472 -28.89 10.20 3.08
N ASP A 473 -28.43 9.53 4.14
CA ASP A 473 -29.12 9.39 5.41
C ASP A 473 -28.41 10.17 6.54
N GLY A 474 -27.23 10.70 6.23
CA GLY A 474 -26.42 11.54 7.11
C GLY A 474 -25.59 10.73 8.10
N ILE A 475 -24.55 11.38 8.63
CA ILE A 475 -23.73 10.85 9.71
C ILE A 475 -24.06 11.53 11.03
N SER A 476 -24.10 10.79 12.12
CA SER A 476 -24.26 11.39 13.45
C SER A 476 -23.28 10.80 14.45
N PHE A 477 -22.91 11.60 15.46
CA PHE A 477 -21.98 11.20 16.50
C PHE A 477 -22.52 11.59 17.87
N PRO A 478 -22.57 10.65 18.82
CA PRO A 478 -22.74 10.99 20.23
C PRO A 478 -21.50 11.76 20.71
N THR A 479 -21.72 12.97 21.23
CA THR A 479 -20.67 13.79 21.88
C THR A 479 -20.57 13.53 23.38
N GLU A 480 -21.50 12.74 23.95
CA GLU A 480 -21.56 12.37 25.36
C GLU A 480 -21.90 10.88 25.54
N GLY A 481 -21.76 10.38 26.77
CA GLY A 481 -22.13 9.02 27.14
C GLY A 481 -21.12 7.94 26.72
N ARG A 482 -21.51 6.67 26.91
CA ARG A 482 -20.63 5.50 26.71
C ARG A 482 -20.22 5.27 25.24
N THR A 483 -20.99 5.81 24.30
CA THR A 483 -20.81 5.61 22.86
C THR A 483 -20.10 6.80 22.19
N ARG A 484 -19.59 7.73 23.00
CA ARG A 484 -18.96 8.98 22.56
C ARG A 484 -17.82 8.72 21.57
N GLY A 485 -17.86 9.39 20.42
CA GLY A 485 -16.88 9.25 19.33
C GLY A 485 -17.15 8.11 18.34
N ARG A 486 -18.24 7.34 18.50
CA ARG A 486 -18.65 6.34 17.51
C ARG A 486 -19.67 6.92 16.52
N PRO A 487 -19.43 6.85 15.20
CA PRO A 487 -20.41 7.23 14.20
C PRO A 487 -21.63 6.33 14.28
N SER A 488 -22.78 6.91 13.99
CA SER A 488 -23.96 6.20 13.52
C SER A 488 -24.15 6.48 12.04
N MET A 489 -24.27 5.42 11.24
CA MET A 489 -24.51 5.48 9.79
C MET A 489 -25.60 4.49 9.39
N SER A 490 -26.31 4.79 8.31
CA SER A 490 -27.18 3.81 7.67
C SER A 490 -26.34 2.75 6.94
N PRO A 491 -26.86 1.53 6.70
CA PRO A 491 -26.16 0.57 5.84
C PRO A 491 -25.80 1.18 4.48
N ARG A 492 -26.69 1.96 3.87
CA ARG A 492 -26.46 2.58 2.57
C ARG A 492 -25.28 3.55 2.57
N ASP A 493 -25.15 4.39 3.59
CA ASP A 493 -24.04 5.34 3.67
C ASP A 493 -22.73 4.68 4.08
N LEU A 494 -22.79 3.66 4.95
CA LEU A 494 -21.63 2.84 5.24
C LEU A 494 -21.11 2.15 3.97
N ALA A 495 -22.00 1.70 3.06
CA ALA A 495 -21.60 1.13 1.78
C ALA A 495 -20.86 2.13 0.88
N ARG A 496 -21.16 3.44 0.96
CA ARG A 496 -20.40 4.48 0.25
C ARG A 496 -18.96 4.55 0.76
N PHE A 497 -18.76 4.45 2.07
CA PHE A 497 -17.43 4.37 2.67
C PHE A 497 -16.65 3.12 2.21
N GLY A 498 -17.28 1.94 2.16
CA GLY A 498 -16.61 0.75 1.60
C GLY A 498 -16.35 0.86 0.10
N TRP A 499 -17.23 1.51 -0.65
CA TRP A 499 -17.05 1.73 -2.09
C TRP A 499 -15.86 2.66 -2.37
N LEU A 500 -15.58 3.65 -1.51
CA LEU A 500 -14.36 4.45 -1.58
C LEU A 500 -13.10 3.57 -1.48
N TYR A 501 -13.03 2.70 -0.47
CA TYR A 501 -11.87 1.82 -0.25
C TYR A 501 -11.74 0.74 -1.33
N LEU A 502 -12.85 0.19 -1.83
CA LEU A 502 -12.84 -0.71 -2.98
C LEU A 502 -12.20 -0.06 -4.21
N ASN A 503 -12.46 1.23 -4.42
CA ASN A 503 -11.88 2.01 -5.51
C ASN A 503 -10.60 2.75 -5.10
N LEU A 504 -9.88 2.22 -4.10
CA LEU A 504 -8.56 2.68 -3.68
C LEU A 504 -8.49 4.19 -3.42
N GLY A 505 -9.50 4.71 -2.72
CA GLY A 505 -9.57 6.11 -2.34
C GLY A 505 -10.07 7.06 -3.42
N SER A 506 -10.40 6.56 -4.62
CA SER A 506 -11.00 7.36 -5.68
C SER A 506 -12.52 7.46 -5.53
N TRP A 507 -13.05 8.68 -5.64
CA TRP A 507 -14.47 8.97 -5.65
C TRP A 507 -14.82 9.92 -6.79
N LYS A 508 -15.60 9.45 -7.78
CA LYS A 508 -16.04 10.25 -8.94
C LYS A 508 -14.90 10.96 -9.67
N GLY A 509 -13.79 10.24 -9.85
CA GLY A 509 -12.61 10.75 -10.52
C GLY A 509 -11.70 11.60 -9.64
N ARG A 510 -12.13 12.00 -8.43
CA ARG A 510 -11.29 12.71 -7.45
C ARG A 510 -10.59 11.72 -6.51
N GLN A 511 -9.31 11.93 -6.20
CA GLN A 511 -8.62 11.16 -5.17
C GLN A 511 -8.94 11.75 -3.79
N MET A 512 -9.58 10.99 -2.91
CA MET A 512 -10.01 11.46 -1.58
C MET A 512 -9.02 11.12 -0.48
N ILE A 513 -8.33 9.99 -0.64
CA ILE A 513 -7.26 9.45 0.19
C ILE A 513 -6.33 8.73 -0.77
N SER A 514 -5.01 8.76 -0.57
CA SER A 514 -4.05 8.20 -1.53
C SER A 514 -4.28 6.72 -1.80
N GLN A 515 -3.93 6.26 -3.00
CA GLN A 515 -4.06 4.85 -3.37
C GLN A 515 -3.24 3.96 -2.44
N ARG A 516 -2.05 4.42 -2.05
CA ARG A 516 -1.18 3.77 -1.07
C ARG A 516 -1.88 3.58 0.27
N HIS A 517 -2.42 4.64 0.87
CA HIS A 517 -3.10 4.54 2.17
C HIS A 517 -4.38 3.70 2.11
N ALA A 518 -5.18 3.84 1.05
CA ALA A 518 -6.35 3.01 0.83
C ALA A 518 -5.99 1.52 0.70
N LYS A 519 -4.87 1.21 0.03
CA LYS A 519 -4.36 -0.15 -0.11
C LYS A 519 -3.80 -0.69 1.21
N HIS A 520 -2.96 0.08 1.91
CA HIS A 520 -2.38 -0.27 3.21
C HIS A 520 -3.45 -0.73 4.19
N ALA A 521 -4.60 -0.06 4.22
CA ALA A 521 -5.74 -0.43 5.06
C ALA A 521 -6.19 -1.90 4.92
N SER A 522 -5.88 -2.56 3.81
CA SER A 522 -6.29 -3.94 3.51
C SER A 522 -5.14 -4.90 3.19
N SER A 523 -3.91 -4.40 3.00
CA SER A 523 -2.79 -5.18 2.49
C SER A 523 -1.53 -5.12 3.36
N ASP A 524 -1.58 -4.50 4.54
CA ASP A 524 -0.47 -4.40 5.49
C ASP A 524 -0.86 -5.06 6.82
N PRO A 525 -1.11 -6.39 6.86
CA PRO A 525 -1.54 -7.08 8.06
C PRO A 525 -0.43 -7.09 9.12
N MET A 526 -0.83 -7.03 10.39
CA MET A 526 0.08 -7.25 11.52
C MET A 526 0.80 -8.59 11.38
N PRO A 527 2.13 -8.64 11.60
CA PRO A 527 2.88 -9.88 11.56
C PRO A 527 2.34 -10.92 12.55
N LEU A 528 2.24 -12.18 12.12
CA LEU A 528 1.78 -13.30 12.95
C LEU A 528 2.65 -13.53 14.21
N THR A 529 3.90 -13.07 14.17
CA THR A 529 4.86 -13.11 15.26
C THR A 529 4.46 -12.23 16.45
N ILE A 530 3.64 -11.19 16.25
CA ILE A 530 3.13 -10.37 17.34
C ILE A 530 2.07 -11.17 18.11
N PRO A 531 2.25 -11.54 19.39
CA PRO A 531 1.26 -12.28 20.16
C PRO A 531 0.10 -11.38 20.61
N ARG A 532 -1.00 -11.98 21.07
CA ARG A 532 -1.99 -11.27 21.88
C ARG A 532 -1.40 -10.95 23.26
N THR A 533 -1.78 -9.81 23.86
CA THR A 533 -1.40 -9.45 25.23
C THR A 533 -1.80 -10.53 26.24
N ASN A 534 -0.95 -10.77 27.22
CA ASN A 534 -1.20 -11.65 28.36
C ASN A 534 -2.19 -11.04 29.38
N GLY A 535 -2.53 -9.75 29.22
CA GLY A 535 -3.50 -9.04 30.05
C GLY A 535 -3.02 -8.68 31.46
N GLN A 536 -1.71 -8.72 31.72
CA GLN A 536 -1.16 -8.25 33.00
C GLN A 536 -1.27 -6.74 33.09
N GLU A 537 -2.01 -6.25 34.08
CA GLU A 537 -2.30 -4.82 34.23
C GLU A 537 -1.04 -4.00 34.56
N ALA A 538 -1.04 -2.76 34.07
CA ALA A 538 -0.06 -1.72 34.33
C ALA A 538 -0.76 -0.37 34.51
N GLU A 539 -0.04 0.64 34.99
CA GLU A 539 -0.57 2.00 35.08
C GLU A 539 -0.90 2.53 33.68
N ARG A 540 -1.90 3.41 33.57
CA ARG A 540 -2.25 4.09 32.32
C ARG A 540 -2.69 5.51 32.56
N CYS A 541 -2.57 6.33 31.54
CA CYS A 541 -3.20 7.65 31.51
C CYS A 541 -4.71 7.53 31.68
N ALA A 542 -5.31 8.56 32.29
CA ALA A 542 -6.75 8.70 32.33
C ALA A 542 -7.29 8.89 30.89
N THR A 543 -7.86 7.83 30.34
CA THR A 543 -8.45 7.81 28.99
C THR A 543 -9.86 7.23 29.05
N ARG A 544 -10.75 7.79 28.24
CA ARG A 544 -12.11 7.28 28.05
C ARG A 544 -12.09 5.98 27.23
N SER A 545 -13.11 5.14 27.40
CA SER A 545 -13.38 4.04 26.48
C SER A 545 -14.37 4.50 25.41
N ILE A 546 -14.30 3.92 24.20
CA ILE A 546 -15.33 4.06 23.16
C ILE A 546 -16.44 3.00 23.28
N GLY A 547 -16.48 2.20 24.35
CA GLY A 547 -17.60 1.32 24.68
C GLY A 547 -17.23 0.05 25.44
N GLY A 548 -16.11 -0.58 25.10
CA GLY A 548 -15.61 -1.83 25.69
C GLY A 548 -14.40 -1.66 26.61
N GLY A 549 -13.66 -2.75 26.81
CA GLY A 549 -12.44 -2.78 27.64
C GLY A 549 -11.16 -2.94 26.81
N GLY A 550 -10.10 -3.42 27.47
CA GLY A 550 -8.89 -3.91 26.80
C GLY A 550 -8.96 -5.41 26.51
N ASN A 551 -8.02 -5.90 25.72
CA ASN A 551 -7.77 -7.31 25.42
C ASN A 551 -9.02 -8.08 24.96
N GLN A 552 -9.83 -7.51 24.06
CA GLN A 552 -11.14 -8.10 23.71
C GLN A 552 -11.04 -9.28 22.72
N ALA A 553 -10.03 -9.29 21.84
CA ALA A 553 -9.85 -10.30 20.78
C ALA A 553 -8.36 -10.45 20.40
N ASP A 554 -8.04 -11.53 19.69
CA ASP A 554 -6.74 -11.69 19.00
C ASP A 554 -6.85 -11.17 17.56
N HIS A 555 -5.74 -10.73 16.98
CA HIS A 555 -5.67 -10.37 15.56
C HIS A 555 -5.56 -11.62 14.69
N ASN A 556 -4.78 -12.61 15.15
CA ASN A 556 -4.48 -13.86 14.46
C ASN A 556 -4.18 -13.68 12.95
N GLY A 557 -3.38 -12.68 12.59
CA GLY A 557 -2.99 -12.31 11.22
C GLY A 557 -4.02 -11.47 10.46
N GLY A 558 -5.23 -11.32 11.01
CA GLY A 558 -6.37 -10.71 10.34
C GLY A 558 -6.57 -9.23 10.62
N TYR A 559 -5.55 -8.45 10.99
CA TYR A 559 -5.73 -7.03 11.36
C TYR A 559 -4.73 -6.10 10.67
N SER A 560 -5.22 -5.00 10.08
CA SER A 560 -4.41 -4.00 9.36
C SER A 560 -5.04 -2.61 9.52
N TRP A 561 -4.31 -1.63 10.06
CA TRP A 561 -4.76 -0.22 10.17
C TRP A 561 -6.25 -0.05 10.56
N LEU A 562 -6.66 -0.67 11.67
CA LEU A 562 -8.04 -0.69 12.19
C LEU A 562 -9.10 -1.45 11.37
N TRP A 563 -8.72 -2.10 10.28
CA TRP A 563 -9.53 -3.03 9.50
C TRP A 563 -9.24 -4.49 9.86
N TRP A 564 -10.23 -5.36 9.64
CA TRP A 564 -10.04 -6.80 9.64
C TRP A 564 -9.80 -7.29 8.22
N VAL A 565 -8.78 -8.11 7.99
CA VAL A 565 -8.44 -8.68 6.68
C VAL A 565 -8.58 -10.20 6.73
N ASN A 566 -9.02 -10.83 5.63
CA ASN A 566 -9.18 -12.28 5.55
C ASN A 566 -7.85 -12.99 5.23
N ALA A 567 -6.78 -12.61 5.94
CA ALA A 567 -5.45 -13.17 5.76
C ALA A 567 -5.32 -14.56 6.44
N GLN A 568 -4.22 -15.25 6.14
CA GLN A 568 -3.90 -16.53 6.74
C GLN A 568 -3.53 -16.35 8.22
N SER A 569 -4.11 -17.19 9.07
CA SER A 569 -3.90 -17.19 10.52
C SER A 569 -2.73 -18.08 10.92
N ARG A 570 -2.33 -18.07 12.21
CA ARG A 570 -1.20 -18.88 12.72
C ARG A 570 -1.38 -20.38 12.51
N ASP A 571 -2.62 -20.86 12.36
CA ASP A 571 -2.94 -22.27 12.07
C ASP A 571 -2.93 -22.61 10.56
N GLY A 572 -2.52 -21.67 9.71
CA GLY A 572 -2.51 -21.83 8.26
C GLY A 572 -3.88 -21.69 7.58
N ARG A 573 -4.95 -21.37 8.32
CA ARG A 573 -6.31 -21.19 7.77
C ARG A 573 -6.70 -19.72 7.77
N ARG A 574 -7.61 -19.31 6.89
CA ARG A 574 -8.27 -17.99 6.97
C ARG A 574 -9.44 -18.03 7.95
N TRP A 575 -9.81 -16.87 8.50
CA TRP A 575 -10.96 -16.78 9.39
C TRP A 575 -12.26 -17.18 8.68
N TRP A 576 -12.49 -16.63 7.48
CA TRP A 576 -13.53 -17.07 6.54
C TRP A 576 -12.86 -17.77 5.35
N ALA A 577 -12.62 -19.07 5.50
CA ALA A 577 -11.87 -19.89 4.54
C ALA A 577 -12.48 -19.91 3.13
N ASP A 578 -13.81 -19.90 3.05
CA ASP A 578 -14.58 -19.99 1.80
C ASP A 578 -14.93 -18.61 1.22
N ALA A 579 -14.50 -17.54 1.87
CA ALA A 579 -14.56 -16.18 1.34
C ALA A 579 -13.25 -15.82 0.61
N PRO A 580 -13.26 -14.81 -0.28
CA PRO A 580 -12.09 -14.34 -1.01
C PRO A 580 -10.96 -13.95 -0.06
N ALA A 581 -9.71 -14.24 -0.46
CA ALA A 581 -8.54 -13.96 0.35
C ALA A 581 -8.23 -12.45 0.47
N ASP A 582 -8.64 -11.67 -0.53
CA ASP A 582 -8.53 -10.21 -0.57
C ASP A 582 -9.73 -9.50 0.11
N MET A 583 -10.66 -10.25 0.71
CA MET A 583 -11.76 -9.67 1.47
C MET A 583 -11.25 -8.97 2.73
N PHE A 584 -11.75 -7.77 3.00
CA PHE A 584 -11.52 -7.05 4.25
C PHE A 584 -12.81 -6.41 4.77
N CYS A 585 -12.89 -6.15 6.06
CA CYS A 585 -14.13 -5.75 6.72
C CYS A 585 -13.92 -4.92 7.99
N ALA A 586 -14.99 -4.28 8.42
CA ALA A 586 -15.11 -3.60 9.71
C ALA A 586 -16.27 -4.22 10.48
N LEU A 587 -16.03 -4.63 11.72
CA LEU A 587 -16.97 -5.44 12.49
C LEU A 587 -17.18 -4.88 13.89
N GLY A 588 -18.45 -4.63 14.23
CA GLY A 588 -18.92 -4.14 15.52
C GLY A 588 -19.81 -5.17 16.20
N HIS A 589 -19.68 -5.28 17.54
CA HIS A 589 -20.46 -6.20 18.38
C HIS A 589 -20.56 -7.61 17.77
N CYS A 590 -19.45 -8.35 17.69
CA CYS A 590 -19.47 -9.71 17.15
C CYS A 590 -19.99 -9.83 15.69
N GLY A 591 -19.91 -8.76 14.89
CA GLY A 591 -20.32 -8.74 13.49
C GLY A 591 -21.80 -8.41 13.28
N GLN A 592 -22.51 -7.90 14.28
CA GLN A 592 -23.90 -7.45 14.14
C GLN A 592 -24.02 -6.10 13.41
N ARG A 593 -22.96 -5.30 13.45
CA ARG A 593 -22.78 -4.05 12.69
C ARG A 593 -21.55 -4.25 11.82
N GLY A 594 -21.59 -3.90 10.54
CA GLY A 594 -20.38 -4.01 9.76
C GLY A 594 -20.49 -3.69 8.28
N ILE A 595 -19.32 -3.75 7.67
CA ILE A 595 -19.12 -3.66 6.23
C ILE A 595 -18.06 -4.67 5.82
N ALA A 596 -18.25 -5.34 4.69
CA ALA A 596 -17.25 -6.18 4.06
C ALA A 596 -17.09 -5.77 2.59
N ILE A 597 -15.83 -5.74 2.15
CA ILE A 597 -15.39 -5.35 0.82
C ILE A 597 -14.71 -6.57 0.22
N MET A 598 -15.15 -6.97 -0.97
CA MET A 598 -14.62 -8.07 -1.76
C MET A 598 -14.10 -7.50 -3.09
N PRO A 599 -12.81 -7.11 -3.18
CA PRO A 599 -12.27 -6.43 -4.35
C PRO A 599 -12.36 -7.27 -5.63
N THR A 600 -11.99 -8.55 -5.57
CA THR A 600 -12.07 -9.49 -6.70
C THR A 600 -13.48 -9.57 -7.29
N GLU A 601 -14.50 -9.70 -6.45
CA GLU A 601 -15.89 -9.77 -6.86
C GLU A 601 -16.50 -8.39 -7.13
N ARG A 602 -15.80 -7.31 -6.79
CA ARG A 602 -16.28 -5.92 -6.81
C ARG A 602 -17.60 -5.75 -6.02
N ILE A 603 -17.69 -6.41 -4.87
CA ILE A 603 -18.86 -6.37 -3.99
C ILE A 603 -18.52 -5.58 -2.73
N VAL A 604 -19.45 -4.71 -2.32
CA VAL A 604 -19.49 -4.14 -0.97
C VAL A 604 -20.81 -4.54 -0.34
N VAL A 605 -20.76 -5.09 0.87
CA VAL A 605 -21.95 -5.38 1.66
C VAL A 605 -21.85 -4.69 3.00
N SER A 606 -22.91 -4.01 3.41
CA SER A 606 -22.98 -3.30 4.69
C SER A 606 -24.28 -3.65 5.41
N TRP A 607 -24.23 -3.66 6.73
CA TRP A 607 -25.37 -4.10 7.52
C TRP A 607 -25.37 -3.53 8.94
N ASN A 608 -26.57 -3.54 9.51
CA ASN A 608 -26.88 -3.17 10.86
C ASN A 608 -27.84 -4.21 11.45
N ASP A 609 -27.71 -4.47 12.76
CA ASP A 609 -28.60 -5.37 13.50
C ASP A 609 -28.62 -6.81 12.97
N ALA A 610 -27.52 -7.26 12.35
CA ALA A 610 -27.37 -8.64 11.88
C ALA A 610 -27.22 -9.62 13.06
N LYS A 611 -27.23 -10.91 12.73
CA LYS A 611 -26.71 -11.98 13.57
C LYS A 611 -25.19 -11.80 13.75
N GLN A 612 -24.59 -12.56 14.65
CA GLN A 612 -23.19 -12.44 15.04
C GLN A 612 -22.24 -13.04 13.97
N LEU A 613 -22.11 -12.40 12.80
CA LEU A 613 -21.32 -12.87 11.66
C LEU A 613 -19.81 -13.03 11.93
N HIS A 614 -19.30 -12.49 13.04
CA HIS A 614 -17.90 -12.66 13.43
C HIS A 614 -17.72 -13.70 14.54
N CYS A 615 -18.50 -13.60 15.63
CA CYS A 615 -18.36 -14.51 16.76
C CYS A 615 -18.94 -15.90 16.49
N ASN A 616 -19.88 -16.01 15.54
CA ASN A 616 -20.25 -17.30 14.95
C ASN A 616 -19.50 -17.46 13.61
N ARG A 617 -18.30 -18.04 13.68
CA ARG A 617 -17.39 -18.21 12.53
C ARG A 617 -18.01 -19.00 11.40
N GLU A 618 -18.73 -20.08 11.69
CA GLU A 618 -19.38 -20.92 10.68
C GLU A 618 -20.46 -20.14 9.92
N LEU A 619 -21.33 -19.43 10.66
CA LEU A 619 -22.37 -18.59 10.08
C LEU A 619 -21.77 -17.49 9.19
N GLY A 620 -20.74 -16.81 9.68
CA GLY A 620 -20.03 -15.78 8.92
C GLY A 620 -19.40 -16.32 7.65
N ASN A 621 -18.72 -17.46 7.75
CA ASN A 621 -18.05 -18.10 6.62
C ASN A 621 -19.06 -18.50 5.55
N GLU A 622 -20.17 -19.15 5.95
CA GLU A 622 -21.24 -19.52 5.04
C GLU A 622 -21.87 -18.30 4.37
N ALA A 623 -22.10 -17.22 5.13
CA ALA A 623 -22.66 -15.99 4.59
C ALA A 623 -21.75 -15.40 3.51
N PHE A 624 -20.48 -15.12 3.83
CA PHE A 624 -19.56 -14.50 2.89
C PHE A 624 -19.24 -15.40 1.68
N ALA A 625 -19.18 -16.72 1.85
CA ALA A 625 -19.04 -17.67 0.75
C ALA A 625 -20.24 -17.63 -0.21
N SER A 626 -21.46 -17.58 0.33
CA SER A 626 -22.68 -17.42 -0.48
C SER A 626 -22.64 -16.14 -1.29
N LEU A 627 -22.16 -15.04 -0.71
CA LEU A 627 -22.06 -13.76 -1.41
C LEU A 627 -20.98 -13.77 -2.50
N ALA A 628 -19.79 -14.27 -2.20
CA ALA A 628 -18.67 -14.30 -3.14
C ALA A 628 -18.95 -15.20 -4.36
N SER A 629 -19.59 -16.35 -4.13
CA SER A 629 -19.95 -17.27 -5.21
C SER A 629 -21.15 -16.80 -6.05
N ALA A 630 -21.78 -15.65 -5.74
CA ALA A 630 -22.94 -15.16 -6.48
C ALA A 630 -22.59 -14.76 -7.93
N GLY A 631 -21.33 -14.39 -8.22
CA GLY A 631 -20.86 -14.03 -9.55
C GLY A 631 -20.19 -15.17 -10.34
N GLN A 632 -19.95 -16.32 -9.71
CA GLN A 632 -19.31 -17.49 -10.33
C GLN A 632 -20.41 -18.36 -10.95
N ARG A 633 -20.52 -18.38 -12.28
CA ARG A 633 -21.41 -19.27 -13.03
C ARG A 633 -20.64 -20.40 -13.69
#